data_AF-A0A1F9MZF4-F1
#
_entry.id   AF-A0A1F9MZF4-F1
#
_cell.length_a   1.000
_cell.length_b   1.000
_cell.length_c   1.000
_cell.angle_alpha   90.00
_cell.angle_beta   90.00
_cell.angle_gamma   90.00
#
_symmetry.space_group_name_H-M   'P 1'
#
loop_
_entity.id
_entity.type
_entity.pdbx_description
1 polymer ?
#
loop_
_entity_poly.entity_id
_entity_poly.type
_entity_poly.pdbx_seq_one_letter_code
_entity_poly.pdbx_strand_id
1 'polypeptide(L)' 'MSFNLPLQEEPFKSNRLFPFFSNLATEGWLKRIQTRTQKIDETDTFGLILENGKDMAGAVTIIKENNDALQNQP' A
#
# COMPACT_ATOMS: atom_id res chain seq x y z
N MET A 1 5.37 14.69 -2.71
CA MET A 1 6.77 14.32 -2.44
C MET A 1 6.94 14.13 -0.93
N SER A 2 7.36 12.95 -0.49
CA SER A 2 7.62 12.67 0.93
C SER A 2 9.03 13.10 1.30
N PHE A 3 9.19 13.95 2.31
CA PHE A 3 10.52 14.35 2.81
C PHE A 3 11.33 13.16 3.37
N ASN A 4 10.66 12.06 3.75
CA ASN A 4 11.27 10.88 4.36
C ASN A 4 11.64 9.77 3.34
N LEU A 5 11.40 9.99 2.04
CA LEU A 5 11.76 9.06 0.96
C LEU A 5 12.38 9.85 -0.22
N PRO A 6 13.62 10.34 -0.08
CA PRO A 6 14.30 11.09 -1.14
C PRO A 6 14.55 10.25 -2.39
N LEU A 7 14.74 10.89 -3.54
CA LEU A 7 15.09 10.19 -4.78
C LEU A 7 16.52 9.65 -4.68
N GLN A 8 16.68 8.34 -4.88
CA GLN A 8 17.98 7.64 -4.91
C GLN A 8 17.87 6.36 -5.76
N GLU A 9 19.00 5.84 -6.21
CA GLU A 9 19.06 4.58 -6.99
C GLU A 9 18.78 3.35 -6.12
N GLU A 10 19.27 3.35 -4.89
CA GLU A 10 19.16 2.21 -3.99
C GLU A 10 17.76 2.06 -3.39
N PRO A 11 17.23 0.82 -3.27
CA PRO A 11 15.94 0.58 -2.64
C PRO A 11 15.91 0.97 -1.16
N PHE A 12 14.82 1.62 -0.73
CA PHE A 12 14.54 1.81 0.68
C PHE A 12 14.15 0.49 1.34
N LYS A 13 14.92 0.05 2.34
CA LYS A 13 14.67 -1.19 3.09
C LYS A 13 14.28 -0.87 4.54
N SER A 14 13.23 -1.52 5.02
CA SER A 14 12.76 -1.39 6.40
C SER A 14 11.94 -2.64 6.77
N ASN A 15 12.04 -3.07 8.02
CA ASN A 15 11.21 -4.15 8.57
C ASN A 15 9.81 -3.66 8.99
N ARG A 16 9.53 -2.36 8.81
CA ARG A 16 8.27 -1.71 9.11
C ARG A 16 7.80 -0.91 7.91
N LEU A 17 6.48 -0.79 7.76
CA LEU A 17 5.88 0.07 6.75
C LEU A 17 6.34 1.52 6.95
N PHE A 18 6.79 2.18 5.88
CA PHE A 18 7.18 3.58 5.98
C PHE A 18 5.98 4.45 6.36
N PRO A 19 6.14 5.43 7.28
CA PRO A 19 5.05 6.30 7.72
C PRO A 19 4.31 7.01 6.57
N PHE A 20 5.01 7.28 5.48
CA PHE A 20 4.40 7.83 4.26
C PHE A 20 3.24 6.97 3.76
N PHE A 21 3.42 5.64 3.69
CA PHE A 21 2.37 4.73 3.20
C PHE A 21 1.26 4.53 4.22
N SER A 22 1.59 4.39 5.52
CA SER A 22 0.55 4.24 6.55
C SER A 22 -0.40 5.43 6.59
N ASN A 23 0.08 6.64 6.30
CA ASN A 23 -0.73 7.85 6.22
C ASN A 23 -1.66 7.89 4.99
N LEU A 24 -1.46 7.00 4.00
CA LEU A 24 -2.38 6.87 2.86
C LEU A 24 -3.54 5.94 3.17
N ALA A 25 -3.43 5.08 4.19
CA ALA A 25 -4.52 4.20 4.60
C ALA A 25 -5.71 5.03 5.09
N THR A 26 -6.92 4.54 4.81
CA THR A 26 -8.13 5.14 5.37
C THR A 26 -8.16 4.93 6.89
N GLU A 27 -8.80 5.86 7.60
CA GLU A 27 -8.98 5.81 9.05
C GLU A 27 -10.45 5.82 9.45
N GLY A 28 -10.71 5.59 10.74
CA GLY A 28 -12.03 5.73 11.35
C GLY A 28 -13.12 4.87 10.70
N TRP A 29 -14.23 5.51 10.30
CA TRP A 29 -15.41 4.80 9.79
C TRP A 29 -15.15 4.10 8.45
N LEU A 30 -14.50 4.77 7.50
CA LEU A 30 -14.25 4.20 6.18
C LEU A 30 -13.31 2.98 6.26
N LYS A 31 -12.28 3.07 7.11
CA LYS A 31 -11.40 1.94 7.43
C LYS A 31 -12.19 0.71 7.86
N ARG A 32 -13.11 0.89 8.83
CA ARG A 32 -13.93 -0.21 9.37
C ARG A 32 -14.86 -0.83 8.33
N ILE A 33 -15.36 -0.06 7.39
CA ILE A 33 -16.16 -0.59 6.29
C ILE A 33 -15.28 -1.41 5.35
N GLN A 34 -14.15 -0.86 4.91
CA GLN A 34 -13.22 -1.56 4.01
C GLN A 34 -12.71 -2.87 4.62
N THR A 35 -12.25 -2.86 5.87
CA THR A 35 -11.74 -4.06 6.56
C THR A 35 -12.80 -5.16 6.68
N ARG A 36 -14.04 -4.79 7.05
CA ARG A 36 -15.16 -5.74 7.14
C ARG A 36 -15.57 -6.30 5.78
N THR A 37 -15.70 -5.44 4.77
CA THR A 37 -16.15 -5.84 3.43
C THR A 37 -15.10 -6.71 2.73
N GLN A 38 -13.82 -6.41 2.91
CA GLN A 38 -12.70 -7.11 2.26
C GLN A 38 -12.12 -8.23 3.14
N LYS A 39 -12.63 -8.43 4.35
CA LYS A 39 -12.15 -9.42 5.34
C LYS A 39 -10.65 -9.27 5.67
N ILE A 40 -10.19 -8.03 5.77
CA ILE A 40 -8.83 -7.67 6.15
C ILE A 40 -8.83 -7.37 7.66
N ASP A 41 -7.79 -7.80 8.37
CA ASP A 41 -7.62 -7.42 9.78
C ASP A 41 -7.47 -5.90 9.91
N GLU A 42 -8.16 -5.27 10.87
CA GLU A 42 -8.10 -3.81 11.06
C GLU A 42 -6.69 -3.30 11.43
N THR A 43 -5.83 -4.18 11.93
CA THR A 43 -4.41 -3.91 12.22
C THR A 43 -3.50 -4.11 11.01
N ASP A 44 -3.95 -4.82 9.97
CA ASP A 44 -3.21 -5.04 8.72
C ASP A 44 -3.31 -3.82 7.79
N THR A 45 -2.55 -2.79 8.16
CA THR A 45 -2.48 -1.53 7.40
C THR A 45 -1.90 -1.75 6.00
N PHE A 46 -0.94 -2.66 5.86
CA PHE A 46 -0.32 -2.94 4.56
C PHE A 46 -1.30 -3.64 3.61
N GLY A 47 -2.00 -4.67 4.08
CA GLY A 47 -3.05 -5.33 3.33
C GLY A 47 -4.16 -4.36 2.91
N LEU A 48 -4.61 -3.50 3.82
CA LEU A 48 -5.61 -2.48 3.52
C LEU A 48 -5.17 -1.53 2.40
N ILE A 49 -3.92 -1.07 2.44
CA ILE A 49 -3.35 -0.21 1.40
C ILE A 49 -3.23 -0.96 0.08
N LEU A 50 -2.82 -2.22 0.07
CA LEU A 50 -2.67 -3.00 -1.16
C LEU A 50 -4.02 -3.25 -1.86
N GLU A 51 -5.12 -3.43 -1.12
CA GLU A 51 -6.44 -3.63 -1.72
C GLU A 51 -7.10 -2.32 -2.19
N ASN A 52 -6.81 -1.20 -1.52
CA ASN A 52 -7.46 0.08 -1.77
C ASN A 52 -6.54 1.12 -2.45
N GLY A 53 -5.30 0.74 -2.77
CA GLY A 53 -4.23 1.62 -3.24
C GLY A 53 -4.42 2.25 -4.61
N LYS A 54 -5.45 1.81 -5.36
CA LYS A 54 -5.80 2.35 -6.67
C LYS A 54 -6.46 3.73 -6.59
N ASP A 55 -7.16 4.01 -5.50
CA ASP A 55 -7.93 5.25 -5.31
C ASP A 55 -7.55 5.88 -3.96
N MET A 56 -6.33 6.42 -3.91
CA MET A 56 -5.78 7.07 -2.73
C MET A 56 -5.81 8.59 -2.89
N ALA A 57 -5.99 9.29 -1.78
CA ALA A 57 -5.89 10.74 -1.77
C ALA A 57 -4.45 11.18 -2.14
N GLY A 58 -4.32 11.99 -3.19
CA GLY A 58 -3.04 12.53 -3.67
C GLY A 58 -2.68 12.06 -5.08
N ALA A 59 -1.38 12.01 -5.38
CA ALA A 59 -0.84 11.69 -6.70
C ALA A 59 -0.02 10.38 -6.71
N VAL A 60 -0.29 9.48 -5.77
CA VAL A 60 0.39 8.19 -5.64
C VAL A 60 -0.64 7.08 -5.71
N THR A 61 -0.34 6.07 -6.53
CA THR A 61 -1.18 4.89 -6.71
C THR A 61 -0.34 3.66 -6.38
N ILE A 62 -0.89 2.76 -5.57
CA ILE A 62 -0.25 1.49 -5.20
C ILE A 62 -0.98 0.37 -5.93
N ILE A 63 -0.24 -0.38 -6.72
CA ILE A 63 -0.77 -1.46 -7.55
C ILE A 63 0.00 -2.72 -7.16
N LYS A 64 -0.73 -3.81 -6.90
CA LYS A 64 -0.12 -5.12 -6.71
C LYS A 64 0.56 -5.54 -8.00
N GLU A 65 1.81 -5.94 -7.89
CA GLU A 65 2.50 -6.62 -8.98
C GLU A 65 1.91 -8.03 -9.13
N ASN A 66 1.27 -8.30 -10.26
CA ASN A 66 0.80 -9.64 -10.58
C ASN A 66 1.99 -10.47 -11.06
N ASN A 67 2.43 -11.45 -10.27
CA ASN A 67 3.52 -12.37 -10.64
C ASN A 67 3.18 -13.33 -11.80
N ASP A 68 2.01 -13.20 -12.43
CA ASP A 68 1.60 -14.03 -13.57
C ASP A 68 2.42 -13.76 -14.85
N ALA A 69 3.17 -12.64 -14.90
CA ALA A 69 4.04 -12.28 -16.01
C ALA A 69 5.39 -13.02 -16.04
N LEU A 70 5.74 -13.78 -14.99
CA LEU A 70 7.01 -14.53 -14.91
C LEU A 70 6.86 -16.04 -15.19
N GLN A 71 5.66 -16.54 -15.51
CA GLN A 71 5.45 -17.94 -15.89
C GLN A 71 5.57 -18.23 -17.40
N ASN A 72 5.85 -17.21 -18.22
CA ASN A 72 6.08 -17.37 -19.65
C ASN A 72 7.41 -16.72 -20.06
N GLN A 73 8.52 -17.32 -19.66
CA GLN A 73 9.79 -17.20 -20.38
C GLN A 73 10.17 -18.61 -20.87
N PRO A 74 10.48 -18.79 -22.17
CA PRO A 74 10.87 -20.08 -22.74
C PRO A 74 12.21 -20.59 -22.19
#